data_AF-A0A958LGW8-F1
#
_entry.id   AF-A0A958LGW8-F1
#
_cell.length_a   1.000
_cell.length_b   1.000
_cell.length_c   1.000
_cell.angle_alpha   90.00
_cell.angle_beta   90.00
_cell.angle_gamma   90.00
#
_symmetry.space_group_name_H-M   'P 1'
#
loop_
_entity.id
_entity.type
_entity.pdbx_description
1 polymer ?
#
loop_
_entity_poly.entity_id
_entity_poly.type
_entity_poly.pdbx_seq_one_letter_code
_entity_poly.pdbx_strand_id
1 'polypeptide(L)' 'SCHSGIVLLGVPYPEELATYLAKNNIHVSLRQSGLRISTHFYNNKRDVDRLIECMDRFEQYRLGGST' A
#
# COMPACT_ATOMS: atom_id res chain seq x y z
N SER A 1 1.43 14.20 -21.72
CA SER A 1 0.65 14.15 -20.46
C SER A 1 1.60 13.89 -19.31
N CYS A 2 1.84 14.88 -18.45
CA CYS A 2 2.70 14.73 -17.28
C CYS A 2 1.88 14.06 -16.17
N HIS A 3 1.93 12.73 -16.07
CA HIS A 3 1.37 12.05 -14.91
C HIS A 3 2.39 12.19 -13.78
N SER A 4 2.00 12.83 -12.68
CA SER A 4 2.76 12.76 -11.44
C SER A 4 2.85 11.30 -10.98
N GLY A 5 3.99 10.89 -10.40
CA GLY A 5 4.17 9.55 -9.84
C GLY A 5 3.36 9.35 -8.56
N ILE A 6 2.05 9.51 -8.64
CA ILE A 6 1.13 9.43 -7.50
C ILE A 6 -0.16 8.73 -7.92
N VAL A 7 -0.61 7.78 -7.10
CA VAL A 7 -1.84 7.03 -7.31
C VAL A 7 -2.65 7.03 -6.01
N LEU A 8 -3.97 7.17 -6.15
CA LEU A 8 -4.91 6.98 -5.05
C LEU A 8 -5.61 5.64 -5.26
N LEU A 9 -5.40 4.71 -4.34
CA LEU A 9 -6.01 3.39 -4.34
C LEU A 9 -7.19 3.39 -3.38
N GLY A 10 -8.39 3.09 -3.91
CA GLY A 10 -9.53 2.70 -3.09
C GLY A 10 -9.29 1.28 -2.57
N VAL A 11 -9.14 1.14 -1.25
CA VAL A 11 -8.86 -0.15 -0.60
C VAL A 11 -9.80 -0.35 0.58
N PRO A 12 -10.23 -1.59 0.85
CA PRO A 12 -10.96 -1.90 2.06
C PRO A 12 -10.02 -1.78 3.28
N TYR A 13 -10.53 -1.29 4.41
CA TYR A 13 -9.78 -1.14 5.66
C TYR A 13 -8.45 -0.36 5.53
N PRO A 14 -8.48 0.87 4.98
CA PRO A 14 -7.26 1.61 4.64
C PRO A 14 -6.34 1.87 5.84
N GLU A 15 -6.91 2.12 7.04
CA GLU A 15 -6.14 2.36 8.27
C GLU A 15 -5.36 1.12 8.72
N GLU A 16 -5.98 -0.05 8.64
CA GLU A 16 -5.34 -1.31 9.00
C GLU A 16 -4.24 -1.68 8.02
N LEU A 17 -4.50 -1.50 6.72
CA LEU A 17 -3.50 -1.71 5.69
C LEU A 17 -2.33 -0.72 5.83
N ALA A 18 -2.58 0.56 6.08
CA ALA A 18 -1.52 1.54 6.33
C ALA A 18 -0.65 1.15 7.54
N THR A 19 -1.28 0.69 8.62
CA THR A 19 -0.58 0.21 9.81
C THR A 19 0.27 -1.02 9.51
N TYR A 20 -0.27 -1.98 8.75
CA TYR A 20 0.45 -3.17 8.32
C TYR A 20 1.66 -2.83 7.42
N LEU A 21 1.46 -1.94 6.45
CA LEU A 21 2.52 -1.47 5.55
C LEU A 21 3.63 -0.75 6.34
N ALA A 22 3.27 0.10 7.30
CA ALA A 22 4.23 0.79 8.15
C ALA A 22 5.09 -0.19 8.97
N LYS A 23 4.50 -1.27 9.52
CA LYS A 23 5.25 -2.35 10.19
C LYS A 23 6.22 -3.07 9.26
N ASN A 24 5.95 -3.07 7.95
CA ASN A 24 6.81 -3.64 6.92
C ASN A 24 7.76 -2.60 6.28
N ASN A 25 7.95 -1.44 6.91
CA ASN A 25 8.79 -0.33 6.43
C ASN A 25 8.33 0.29 5.10
N ILE A 26 7.01 0.25 4.84
CA ILE A 26 6.39 0.87 3.66
C ILE A 26 5.49 2.01 4.14
N HIS A 27 5.87 3.24 3.79
CA HIS A 27 5.15 4.45 4.22
C HIS A 27 4.22 4.96 3.12
N VAL A 28 2.93 5.04 3.44
CA VAL A 28 1.87 5.54 2.55
C VAL A 28 1.07 6.63 3.25
N SER A 29 0.38 7.47 2.47
CA SER A 29 -0.50 8.50 3.04
C SER A 29 -1.95 8.01 3.06
N LEU A 30 -2.58 8.00 4.24
CA LEU A 30 -4.03 7.81 4.36
C LEU A 30 -4.79 9.02 3.80
N ARG A 31 -5.88 8.74 3.08
CA ARG A 31 -6.85 9.73 2.58
C ARG A 31 -8.27 9.22 2.81
N GLN A 32 -9.24 10.12 2.79
CA GLN A 32 -10.65 9.81 3.08
C GLN A 32 -11.21 8.63 2.27
N SER A 33 -10.68 8.36 1.08
CA SER A 33 -11.15 7.29 0.18
C SER A 33 -10.16 6.12 0.02
N GLY A 34 -9.06 6.07 0.77
CA GLY A 34 -8.09 4.97 0.67
C GLY A 34 -6.63 5.38 0.90
N LEU A 35 -5.71 4.76 0.14
CA LEU A 35 -4.26 4.98 0.27
C LEU A 35 -3.72 5.76 -0.91
N ARG A 36 -3.00 6.84 -0.61
CA ARG A 36 -2.25 7.60 -1.60
C ARG A 36 -0.79 7.17 -1.58
N ILE A 37 -0.33 6.71 -2.73
CA ILE A 37 1.00 6.18 -2.95
C ILE A 37 1.71 7.16 -3.87
N SER A 38 2.76 7.78 -3.36
CA SER A 38 3.62 8.69 -4.12
C SER A 38 4.97 8.02 -4.31
N THR A 39 5.36 7.73 -5.55
CA THR A 39 6.72 7.32 -5.86
C THR A 39 7.61 8.56 -5.92
N HIS A 40 8.73 8.52 -5.23
CA HIS A 40 9.78 9.52 -5.26
C HIS A 40 10.94 9.05 -6.15
N PHE A 41 11.86 9.96 -6.49
CA PHE A 41 13.05 9.66 -7.29
C PHE A 41 13.89 8.50 -6.75
N TYR A 42 13.83 8.26 -5.44
CA TYR A 42 14.55 7.18 -4.76
C TYR A 42 13.87 5.82 -4.84
N ASN A 43 12.62 5.77 -5.29
CA ASN A 43 11.92 4.50 -5.44
C ASN A 43 12.32 3.81 -6.75
N ASN A 44 12.42 2.49 -6.69
CA ASN A 44 12.68 1.64 -7.84
C ASN A 44 11.60 0.57 -7.97
N LYS A 45 11.68 -0.24 -9.03
CA LYS A 45 10.71 -1.32 -9.31
C LYS A 45 10.56 -2.29 -8.13
N ARG A 46 11.65 -2.61 -7.42
CA ARG A 46 11.62 -3.52 -6.27
C ARG A 46 10.79 -2.95 -5.11
N ASP A 47 10.77 -1.63 -4.91
CA ASP A 47 9.94 -1.01 -3.89
C ASP A 47 8.45 -1.17 -4.22
N VAL A 48 8.10 -1.03 -5.50
CA VAL A 48 6.73 -1.26 -6.00
C VAL A 48 6.35 -2.74 -5.87
N ASP A 49 7.23 -3.65 -6.27
CA ASP A 49 7.00 -5.09 -6.15
C ASP A 49 6.78 -5.50 -4.67
N ARG A 50 7.56 -4.93 -3.73
CA ARG A 50 7.40 -5.19 -2.28
C ARG A 50 6.10 -4.63 -1.72
N LEU A 51 5.67 -3.46 -2.19
CA LEU A 51 4.38 -2.88 -1.83
C LEU A 51 3.24 -3.83 -2.23
N ILE A 52 3.23 -4.30 -3.48
CA ILE A 52 2.20 -5.22 -3.98
C ILE A 52 2.21 -6.52 -3.17
N GLU A 53 3.38 -7.13 -2.96
CA GLU A 53 3.51 -8.36 -2.18
C GLU A 53 2.99 -8.20 -0.74
N CYS A 54 3.25 -7.06 -0.10
CA CYS A 54 2.73 -6.79 1.25
C CYS A 54 1.20 -6.61 1.25
N MET A 55 0.63 -6.02 0.21
CA MET A 55 -0.82 -5.90 0.08
C MET A 55 -1.48 -7.27 -0.07
N ASP A 56 -0.94 -8.14 -0.92
CA ASP A 56 -1.44 -9.51 -1.10
C ASP A 56 -1.37 -10.32 0.20
N ARG A 57 -0.25 -10.23 0.93
CA ARG A 57 -0.09 -10.89 2.23
C ARG A 57 -1.08 -10.37 3.28
N PHE A 58 -1.36 -9.07 3.29
CA PHE A 58 -2.36 -8.49 4.18
C PHE A 58 -3.76 -9.02 3.85
N GLU A 59 -4.12 -9.11 2.57
CA GLU A 59 -5.38 -9.69 2.14
C GLU A 59 -5.50 -11.15 2.58
N GLN A 60 -4.45 -11.96 2.36
CA GLN A 60 -4.41 -13.35 2.81
C GLN A 60 -4.52 -13.49 4.33
N TYR A 61 -3.82 -12.67 5.11
CA TYR A 61 -3.93 -12.66 6.58
C TYR A 61 -5.37 -12.38 7.03
N ARG A 62 -6.08 -11.49 6.33
CA ARG A 62 -7.48 -11.18 6.64
C ARG A 62 -8.45 -12.28 6.22
N LEU A 63 -8.24 -12.91 5.07
CA LEU A 63 -9.09 -13.99 4.56
C LEU A 63 -8.81 -15.32 5.28
N GLY A 64 -7.58 -15.54 5.76
CA GLY A 64 -7.13 -16.73 6.47
C GLY A 64 -7.31 -16.69 7.99
N GLY A 65 -7.87 -15.61 8.56
CA GLY A 65 -8.24 -15.50 9.97
C GLY A 65 -9.45 -16.36 10.40
N SER A 66 -9.74 -17.43 9.66
CA SER A 66 -10.72 -18.47 9.97
C SER A 66 -10.04 -19.83 9.96
N THR A 67 -9.10 -20.03 10.88
CA THR A 67 -8.71 -21.36 11.41
C THR A 67 -8.27 -21.20 12.85
#